data_AF-A0A068RBM9-F1
#
_entry.id   AF-A0A068RBM9-F1
#
_cell.length_a   1.000
_cell.length_b   1.000
_cell.length_c   1.000
_cell.angle_alpha   90.00
_cell.angle_beta   90.00
_cell.angle_gamma   90.00
#
_symmetry.space_group_name_H-M   'P 1'
#
loop_
_entity.id
_entity.type
_entity.pdbx_description
1 polymer ?
#
loop_
_entity_poly.entity_id
_entity_poly.type
_entity_poly.pdbx_seq_one_letter_code
_entity_poly.pdbx_strand_id
1 'polypeptide(L)'
;MFDLISHLTEKGIQHTVSDNGHITVGDGLNLRDTSITALPDNLSVGGWLDLRDTGITTLPDNLSVGGYLDLSGTGITTLPDNLSVGGYLDLSGTPITALPDNLSVGGWLDLRYTRITALPEKFTCLALYLDPERISNIAYRKGCGRLDRTVFAAWTGKEICIAAGCFFDVLAVFERAVDIKYTGKAADDYKQAARECVADLLKDNKNV
;
A
#
# COMPACT_ATOMS: atom_id res chain seq x y z
N MET A 1 6.17 -24.10 -17.72
CA MET A 1 5.17 -23.53 -16.79
C MET A 1 5.75 -23.67 -15.40
N PHE A 2 5.78 -22.60 -14.60
CA PHE A 2 6.28 -22.68 -13.22
C PHE A 2 5.35 -23.59 -12.41
N ASP A 3 5.90 -24.60 -11.75
CA ASP A 3 5.15 -25.50 -10.86
C ASP A 3 5.42 -25.09 -9.41
N LEU A 4 4.40 -24.50 -8.78
CA LEU A 4 4.50 -24.01 -7.40
C LEU A 4 4.73 -25.15 -6.42
N ILE A 5 4.06 -26.30 -6.56
CA ILE A 5 4.19 -27.40 -5.61
C ILE A 5 5.61 -27.97 -5.67
N SER A 6 6.11 -28.22 -6.89
CA SER A 6 7.49 -28.67 -7.08
C SER A 6 8.49 -27.69 -6.47
N HIS A 7 8.32 -26.38 -6.69
CA HIS A 7 9.16 -25.35 -6.09
C HIS A 7 9.13 -25.39 -4.55
N LEU A 8 7.95 -25.48 -3.95
CA LEU A 8 7.78 -25.54 -2.49
C LEU A 8 8.49 -26.78 -1.92
N THR A 9 8.32 -27.95 -2.54
CA THR A 9 8.98 -29.20 -2.13
C THR A 9 10.50 -29.11 -2.27
N GLU A 10 11.01 -28.64 -3.41
CA GLU A 10 12.45 -28.51 -3.68
C GLU A 10 13.15 -27.54 -2.70
N LYS A 11 12.47 -26.48 -2.29
CA LYS A 11 12.97 -25.48 -1.34
C LYS A 11 12.72 -25.87 0.12
N GLY A 12 12.06 -26.99 0.39
CA GLY A 12 11.72 -27.42 1.75
C GLY A 12 10.74 -26.48 2.46
N ILE A 13 9.97 -25.70 1.71
CA ILE A 13 8.97 -24.78 2.25
C ILE A 13 7.79 -25.60 2.75
N GLN A 14 7.44 -25.41 4.03
CA GLN A 14 6.32 -26.12 4.63
C GLN A 14 5.00 -25.67 4.00
N HIS A 15 4.25 -26.62 3.48
CA HIS A 15 2.96 -26.37 2.82
C HIS A 15 2.03 -27.56 2.98
N THR A 16 0.74 -27.32 2.80
CA THR A 16 -0.28 -28.37 2.68
C THR A 16 -1.03 -28.23 1.36
N VAL A 17 -1.51 -29.36 0.85
CA VAL A 17 -2.41 -29.42 -0.30
C VAL A 17 -3.62 -30.24 0.14
N SER A 18 -4.81 -29.64 0.14
CA SER A 18 -6.06 -30.33 0.49
C SER A 18 -6.63 -31.13 -0.69
N ASP A 19 -7.65 -31.94 -0.42
CA ASP A 19 -8.32 -32.78 -1.44
C ASP A 19 -8.93 -31.97 -2.60
N ASN A 20 -9.33 -30.72 -2.35
CA ASN A 20 -9.80 -29.79 -3.39
C ASN A 20 -8.66 -28.97 -4.04
N GLY A 21 -7.41 -29.34 -3.80
CA GLY A 21 -6.21 -28.75 -4.37
C GLY A 21 -5.73 -27.46 -3.72
N HIS A 22 -6.39 -26.96 -2.67
CA HIS A 22 -6.00 -25.70 -2.02
C HIS A 22 -4.60 -25.80 -1.41
N ILE A 23 -3.75 -24.84 -1.75
CA ILE A 23 -2.35 -24.78 -1.34
C ILE A 23 -2.23 -23.78 -0.20
N THR A 24 -1.79 -24.23 0.96
CA THR A 24 -1.55 -23.35 2.11
C THR A 24 -0.06 -23.31 2.43
N VAL A 25 0.51 -22.11 2.43
CA VAL A 25 1.84 -21.84 3.02
C VAL A 25 1.62 -21.09 4.32
N GLY A 26 1.97 -21.70 5.46
CA GLY A 26 1.66 -21.13 6.78
C GLY A 26 2.49 -19.88 7.12
N ASP A 27 3.76 -19.88 6.70
CA ASP A 27 4.72 -18.79 6.93
C ASP A 27 4.86 -17.92 5.67
N GLY A 28 6.06 -17.39 5.42
CA GLY A 28 6.36 -16.59 4.25
C GLY A 28 6.72 -17.40 3.01
N LEU A 29 6.36 -16.89 1.85
CA LEU A 29 6.65 -17.44 0.53
C LEU A 29 7.45 -16.43 -0.29
N ASN A 30 8.70 -16.79 -0.60
CA ASN A 30 9.56 -16.01 -1.49
C ASN A 30 9.54 -16.61 -2.89
N LEU A 31 8.96 -15.88 -3.85
CA LEU A 31 8.94 -16.20 -5.27
C LEU A 31 9.67 -15.15 -6.11
N ARG A 32 10.39 -14.24 -5.46
CA ARG A 32 11.18 -13.20 -6.11
C ARG A 32 12.15 -13.79 -7.13
N ASP A 33 12.33 -13.09 -8.25
CA ASP A 33 13.28 -13.44 -9.31
C ASP A 33 13.05 -14.85 -9.90
N THR A 34 11.85 -15.42 -9.72
CA THR A 34 11.46 -16.70 -10.34
C THR A 34 10.76 -16.47 -11.69
N SER A 35 10.67 -17.53 -12.49
CA SER A 35 9.96 -17.51 -13.78
C SER A 35 8.43 -17.61 -13.65
N ILE A 36 7.86 -17.40 -12.46
CA ILE A 36 6.42 -17.45 -12.25
C ILE A 36 5.72 -16.31 -12.99
N THR A 37 4.62 -16.65 -13.66
CA THR A 37 3.80 -15.69 -14.43
C THR A 37 2.34 -15.67 -13.99
N ALA A 38 1.92 -16.63 -13.16
CA ALA A 38 0.60 -16.68 -12.54
C ALA A 38 0.70 -17.45 -11.22
N LEU A 39 -0.04 -16.99 -10.20
CA LEU A 39 -0.31 -17.78 -8.99
C LEU A 39 -1.50 -18.71 -9.25
N PRO A 40 -1.56 -19.88 -8.59
CA PRO A 40 -2.75 -20.71 -8.65
C PRO A 40 -3.91 -20.06 -7.87
N ASP A 41 -5.13 -20.22 -8.35
CA ASP A 41 -6.33 -19.55 -7.82
C ASP A 41 -6.67 -19.92 -6.37
N ASN A 42 -6.08 -21.01 -5.88
CA ASN A 42 -6.36 -21.64 -4.60
C ASN A 42 -5.14 -21.58 -3.65
N LEU A 43 -4.31 -20.55 -3.77
CA LEU A 43 -3.19 -20.28 -2.87
C LEU A 43 -3.61 -19.39 -1.68
N SER A 44 -3.27 -19.81 -0.47
CA SER A 44 -3.28 -18.97 0.74
C SER A 44 -1.87 -18.88 1.34
N VAL A 45 -1.46 -17.67 1.73
CA VAL A 45 -0.18 -17.42 2.41
C VAL A 45 -0.45 -16.79 3.77
N GLY A 46 -0.18 -17.53 4.85
CA GLY A 46 -0.40 -17.08 6.23
C GLY A 46 0.58 -16.00 6.68
N GLY A 47 1.81 -16.01 6.15
CA GLY A 47 2.82 -15.00 6.36
C GLY A 47 2.90 -14.01 5.19
N TRP A 48 4.13 -13.66 4.81
CA TRP A 48 4.41 -12.70 3.74
C TRP A 48 4.56 -13.36 2.38
N LEU A 49 4.31 -12.62 1.30
CA LEU A 49 4.46 -13.05 -0.09
C LEU A 49 5.32 -12.05 -0.86
N ASP A 50 6.48 -12.49 -1.31
CA ASP A 50 7.42 -11.69 -2.11
C ASP A 50 7.37 -12.16 -3.57
N LEU A 51 6.82 -11.32 -4.45
CA LEU A 51 6.67 -11.56 -5.90
C LEU A 51 7.52 -10.60 -6.73
N ARG A 52 8.49 -9.94 -6.10
CA ARG A 52 9.32 -8.94 -6.78
C ARG A 52 9.99 -9.48 -8.02
N ASP A 53 10.07 -8.62 -9.02
CA ASP A 53 10.82 -8.90 -10.25
C ASP A 53 10.35 -10.21 -10.96
N THR A 54 9.08 -10.59 -10.78
CA THR A 54 8.47 -11.75 -11.46
C THR A 54 7.64 -11.33 -12.69
N GLY A 55 7.27 -12.31 -13.52
CA GLY A 55 6.40 -12.10 -14.69
C GLY A 55 4.90 -12.00 -14.37
N ILE A 56 4.53 -11.77 -13.11
CA ILE A 56 3.13 -11.68 -12.67
C ILE A 56 2.48 -10.41 -13.21
N THR A 57 1.30 -10.55 -13.81
CA THR A 57 0.49 -9.43 -14.34
C THR A 57 -0.90 -9.32 -13.70
N THR A 58 -1.34 -10.39 -13.01
CA THR A 58 -2.64 -10.47 -12.32
C THR A 58 -2.49 -11.33 -11.06
N LEU A 59 -3.32 -11.07 -10.05
CA LEU A 59 -3.43 -11.91 -8.85
C LEU A 59 -4.76 -12.67 -8.87
N PRO A 60 -4.84 -13.86 -8.25
CA PRO A 60 -6.10 -14.54 -8.01
C PRO A 60 -7.07 -13.69 -7.21
N ASP A 61 -8.36 -13.78 -7.54
CA ASP A 61 -9.42 -13.03 -6.85
C ASP A 61 -9.44 -13.33 -5.35
N ASN A 62 -9.21 -14.58 -4.94
CA ASN A 62 -9.29 -14.99 -3.53
C ASN A 62 -7.94 -15.01 -2.81
N LEU A 63 -6.91 -14.32 -3.34
CA LEU A 63 -5.61 -14.28 -2.69
C LEU A 63 -5.71 -13.59 -1.32
N SER A 64 -5.26 -14.29 -0.29
CA SER A 64 -5.13 -13.77 1.07
C SER A 64 -3.68 -13.86 1.54
N VAL A 65 -3.15 -12.75 2.05
CA VAL A 65 -1.78 -12.65 2.57
C VAL A 65 -1.84 -12.10 4.00
N GLY A 66 -1.52 -12.94 4.99
CA GLY A 66 -1.60 -12.56 6.40
C GLY A 66 -0.51 -11.58 6.85
N GLY A 67 0.62 -11.56 6.14
CA GLY A 67 1.75 -10.63 6.32
C GLY A 67 1.81 -9.58 5.22
N TYR A 68 3.01 -9.27 4.76
CA TYR A 68 3.21 -8.29 3.68
C TYR A 68 3.11 -8.92 2.29
N LEU A 69 2.76 -8.10 1.29
CA LEU A 69 2.75 -8.45 -0.12
C LEU A 69 3.64 -7.47 -0.89
N ASP A 70 4.71 -7.97 -1.50
CA ASP A 70 5.62 -7.17 -2.32
C ASP A 70 5.43 -7.53 -3.80
N LEU A 71 4.91 -6.57 -4.58
CA LEU A 71 4.66 -6.67 -6.01
C LEU A 71 5.58 -5.73 -6.81
N SER A 72 6.59 -5.13 -6.17
CA SER A 72 7.44 -4.16 -6.85
C SER A 72 8.18 -4.80 -8.03
N GLY A 73 8.28 -4.05 -9.13
CA GLY A 73 8.88 -4.56 -10.38
C GLY A 73 8.04 -5.57 -11.17
N THR A 74 6.82 -5.91 -10.74
CA THR A 74 5.91 -6.77 -11.50
C THR A 74 5.13 -6.01 -12.59
N GLY A 75 4.48 -6.76 -13.49
CA GLY A 75 3.62 -6.23 -14.55
C GLY A 75 2.17 -5.96 -14.13
N ILE A 76 1.88 -5.91 -12.82
CA ILE A 76 0.53 -5.73 -12.29
C ILE A 76 -0.10 -4.42 -12.76
N THR A 77 -1.27 -4.52 -13.40
CA THR A 77 -2.06 -3.35 -13.85
C THR A 77 -3.31 -3.10 -13.00
N THR A 78 -3.78 -4.12 -12.28
CA THR A 78 -5.00 -4.11 -11.45
C THR A 78 -4.82 -5.05 -10.26
N LEU A 79 -5.53 -4.79 -9.16
CA LEU A 79 -5.62 -5.70 -8.01
C LEU A 79 -7.04 -6.27 -7.91
N PRO A 80 -7.22 -7.45 -7.31
CA PRO A 80 -8.54 -7.98 -6.96
C PRO A 80 -9.30 -7.03 -6.01
N ASP A 81 -10.61 -6.92 -6.20
CA ASP A 81 -11.48 -6.04 -5.39
C ASP A 81 -11.50 -6.42 -3.90
N ASN A 82 -11.31 -7.69 -3.60
CA ASN A 82 -11.33 -8.26 -2.24
C ASN A 82 -9.94 -8.56 -1.68
N LEU A 83 -8.88 -8.01 -2.29
CA LEU A 83 -7.52 -8.18 -1.77
C LEU A 83 -7.40 -7.58 -0.36
N SER A 84 -6.91 -8.40 0.57
CA SER A 84 -6.59 -8.00 1.94
C SER A 84 -5.16 -8.40 2.28
N VAL A 85 -4.40 -7.44 2.81
CA VAL A 85 -3.00 -7.63 3.20
C VAL A 85 -2.84 -7.26 4.67
N GLY A 86 -2.47 -8.23 5.51
CA GLY A 86 -2.36 -8.01 6.96
C GLY A 86 -1.18 -7.11 7.37
N GLY A 87 -0.14 -7.05 6.54
CA GLY A 87 1.04 -6.21 6.69
C GLY A 87 1.07 -5.07 5.67
N TYR A 88 2.25 -4.83 5.08
CA TYR A 88 2.42 -3.79 4.06
C TYR A 88 2.15 -4.31 2.64
N LEU A 89 1.81 -3.39 1.75
CA LEU A 89 1.64 -3.64 0.31
C LEU A 89 2.57 -2.71 -0.47
N ASP A 90 3.53 -3.29 -1.18
CA ASP A 90 4.45 -2.57 -2.07
C ASP A 90 4.01 -2.75 -3.53
N LEU A 91 3.55 -1.66 -4.16
CA LEU A 91 3.19 -1.61 -5.57
C LEU A 91 4.21 -0.76 -6.36
N SER A 92 5.33 -0.41 -5.76
CA SER A 92 6.25 0.57 -6.34
C SER A 92 6.79 0.09 -7.69
N GLY A 93 6.80 1.00 -8.66
CA GLY A 93 7.26 0.70 -10.03
C GLY A 93 6.33 -0.21 -10.86
N THR A 94 5.15 -0.60 -10.36
CA THR A 94 4.17 -1.34 -11.16
C THR A 94 3.41 -0.42 -12.12
N PRO A 95 2.89 -0.93 -13.27
CA PRO A 95 2.08 -0.13 -14.20
C PRO A 95 0.63 0.10 -13.74
N ILE A 96 0.29 -0.23 -12.49
CA ILE A 96 -1.06 -0.08 -11.93
C ILE A 96 -1.60 1.35 -12.07
N THR A 97 -2.87 1.46 -12.48
CA THR A 97 -3.52 2.74 -12.76
C THR A 97 -4.59 3.13 -11.74
N ALA A 98 -5.11 2.16 -10.98
CA ALA A 98 -6.13 2.38 -9.97
C ALA A 98 -6.01 1.34 -8.85
N LEU A 99 -6.42 1.72 -7.64
CA LEU A 99 -6.60 0.80 -6.51
C LEU A 99 -8.07 0.36 -6.45
N PRO A 100 -8.36 -0.86 -5.96
CA PRO A 100 -9.73 -1.28 -5.70
C PRO A 100 -10.35 -0.45 -4.58
N ASP A 101 -11.66 -0.24 -4.67
CA ASP A 101 -12.42 0.39 -3.59
C ASP A 101 -12.43 -0.54 -2.37
N ASN A 102 -12.31 0.05 -1.18
CA ASN A 102 -12.24 -0.66 0.10
C ASN A 102 -10.94 -1.46 0.33
N LEU A 103 -9.86 -1.18 -0.41
CA LEU A 103 -8.55 -1.79 -0.15
C LEU A 103 -8.14 -1.64 1.32
N SER A 104 -7.81 -2.76 1.95
CA SER A 104 -7.36 -2.81 3.35
C SER A 104 -5.94 -3.35 3.45
N VAL A 105 -5.04 -2.48 3.93
CA VAL A 105 -3.63 -2.79 4.20
C VAL A 105 -3.37 -2.57 5.68
N GLY A 106 -2.94 -3.59 6.42
CA GLY A 106 -2.70 -3.51 7.86
C GLY A 106 -1.44 -2.71 8.24
N GLY A 107 -0.57 -2.43 7.27
CA GLY A 107 0.68 -1.68 7.42
C GLY A 107 0.77 -0.51 6.45
N TRP A 108 1.93 -0.33 5.82
CA TRP A 108 2.14 0.75 4.86
C TRP A 108 1.73 0.35 3.44
N LEU A 109 1.31 1.32 2.65
CA LEU A 109 0.99 1.20 1.23
C LEU A 109 1.96 2.08 0.44
N ASP A 110 2.71 1.47 -0.48
CA ASP A 110 3.64 2.20 -1.35
C ASP A 110 3.18 2.21 -2.81
N LEU A 111 2.89 3.41 -3.31
CA LEU A 111 2.39 3.71 -4.64
C LEU A 111 3.40 4.52 -5.47
N ARG A 112 4.63 4.71 -4.98
CA ARG A 112 5.66 5.49 -5.69
C ARG A 112 5.98 4.87 -7.04
N TYR A 113 6.20 5.70 -8.05
CA TYR A 113 6.50 5.26 -9.42
C TYR A 113 5.41 4.39 -10.08
N THR A 114 4.18 4.43 -9.57
CA THR A 114 3.01 3.82 -10.23
C THR A 114 2.39 4.78 -11.25
N ARG A 115 1.36 4.32 -11.97
CA ARG A 115 0.58 5.16 -12.89
C ARG A 115 -0.70 5.72 -12.25
N ILE A 116 -0.95 5.46 -10.97
CA ILE A 116 -2.11 5.97 -10.23
C ILE A 116 -2.12 7.50 -10.28
N THR A 117 -3.29 8.07 -10.56
CA THR A 117 -3.51 9.53 -10.59
C THR A 117 -4.55 10.00 -9.58
N ALA A 118 -5.26 9.10 -8.93
CA ALA A 118 -6.22 9.40 -7.88
C ALA A 118 -6.30 8.24 -6.88
N LEU A 119 -6.50 8.56 -5.60
CA LEU A 119 -6.80 7.58 -4.57
C LEU A 119 -8.28 7.16 -4.64
N PRO A 120 -8.63 5.92 -4.28
CA PRO A 120 -10.01 5.45 -4.27
C PRO A 120 -10.82 6.18 -3.18
N GLU A 121 -12.16 6.14 -3.29
CA GLU A 121 -13.03 6.84 -2.33
C GLU A 121 -12.87 6.30 -0.91
N LYS A 122 -12.52 5.03 -0.76
CA LYS A 122 -12.34 4.36 0.53
C LYS A 122 -11.18 3.37 0.49
N PHE A 123 -10.25 3.50 1.42
CA PHE A 123 -9.14 2.58 1.67
C PHE A 123 -8.60 2.78 3.09
N THR A 124 -7.86 1.80 3.61
CA THR A 124 -7.21 1.89 4.92
C THR A 124 -5.76 1.42 4.86
N CYS A 125 -4.87 2.19 5.46
CA CYS A 125 -3.47 1.83 5.71
C CYS A 125 -2.94 2.62 6.93
N LEU A 126 -1.80 2.21 7.48
CA LEU A 126 -1.13 2.90 8.61
C LEU A 126 -0.10 3.95 8.15
N ALA A 127 0.41 3.82 6.92
CA ALA A 127 1.24 4.82 6.28
C ALA A 127 1.07 4.76 4.76
N LEU A 128 1.19 5.90 4.09
CA LEU A 128 0.98 6.02 2.65
C LEU A 128 2.18 6.73 2.01
N TYR A 129 2.81 6.04 1.06
CA TYR A 129 3.89 6.58 0.25
C TYR A 129 3.42 6.71 -1.20
N LEU A 130 3.56 7.89 -1.78
CA LEU A 130 3.14 8.19 -3.16
C LEU A 130 3.93 9.38 -3.72
N ASP A 131 3.83 9.57 -5.03
CA ASP A 131 4.35 10.76 -5.70
C ASP A 131 3.25 11.84 -5.73
N PRO A 132 3.28 12.85 -4.84
CA PRO A 132 2.13 13.73 -4.61
C PRO A 132 1.76 14.58 -5.83
N GLU A 133 2.74 14.86 -6.70
CA GLU A 133 2.56 15.62 -7.94
C GLU A 133 1.70 14.90 -8.98
N ARG A 134 1.51 13.59 -8.85
CA ARG A 134 0.71 12.79 -9.79
C ARG A 134 -0.73 12.57 -9.33
N ILE A 135 -1.04 12.85 -8.07
CA ILE A 135 -2.32 12.51 -7.45
C ILE A 135 -3.21 13.75 -7.42
N SER A 136 -4.32 13.70 -8.16
CA SER A 136 -5.21 14.85 -8.37
C SER A 136 -6.16 15.13 -7.21
N ASN A 137 -6.42 14.15 -6.34
CA ASN A 137 -7.39 14.24 -5.24
C ASN A 137 -6.72 14.27 -3.85
N ILE A 138 -5.55 14.90 -3.77
CA ILE A 138 -4.87 15.22 -2.51
C ILE A 138 -4.44 16.70 -2.53
N ALA A 139 -4.17 17.23 -1.34
CA ALA A 139 -3.46 18.50 -1.19
C ALA A 139 -2.12 18.23 -0.48
N TYR A 140 -1.04 18.87 -0.93
CA TYR A 140 0.29 18.63 -0.36
C TYR A 140 1.13 19.89 -0.20
N ARG A 141 2.17 19.78 0.63
CA ARG A 141 3.25 20.74 0.82
C ARG A 141 4.58 19.99 0.85
N LYS A 142 5.58 20.52 0.15
CA LYS A 142 6.96 20.02 0.18
C LYS A 142 7.79 20.84 1.16
N GLY A 143 8.90 20.27 1.61
CA GLY A 143 9.89 20.93 2.46
C GLY A 143 9.39 21.39 3.82
N CYS A 144 8.54 20.59 4.45
CA CYS A 144 7.94 20.90 5.73
C CYS A 144 8.86 20.51 6.89
N GLY A 145 8.99 21.44 7.85
CA GLY A 145 9.67 21.25 9.12
C GLY A 145 11.16 20.91 8.98
N ARG A 146 11.72 20.26 10.00
CA ARG A 146 13.19 20.05 10.12
C ARG A 146 13.78 19.06 9.11
N LEU A 147 12.97 18.16 8.57
CA LEU A 147 13.45 17.03 7.75
C LEU A 147 13.03 17.16 6.28
N ASP A 148 12.66 18.38 5.86
CA ASP A 148 12.30 18.70 4.48
C ASP A 148 11.22 17.75 3.92
N ARG A 149 10.29 17.32 4.78
CA ARG A 149 9.34 16.25 4.42
C ARG A 149 8.23 16.80 3.56
N THR A 150 7.69 15.94 2.70
CA THR A 150 6.37 16.16 2.13
C THR A 150 5.31 15.85 3.18
N VAL A 151 4.34 16.75 3.32
CA VAL A 151 3.09 16.54 4.07
C VAL A 151 1.95 16.58 3.05
N PHE A 152 1.01 15.63 3.12
CA PHE A 152 -0.18 15.67 2.28
C PHE A 152 -1.43 15.22 3.01
N ALA A 153 -2.60 15.66 2.56
CA ALA A 153 -3.90 15.28 3.06
C ALA A 153 -4.66 14.47 2.01
N ALA A 154 -5.32 13.40 2.43
CA ALA A 154 -6.12 12.52 1.58
C ALA A 154 -7.43 12.13 2.27
N TRP A 155 -8.51 12.01 1.50
CA TRP A 155 -9.77 11.44 1.96
C TRP A 155 -9.69 9.91 1.95
N THR A 156 -10.18 9.26 3.02
CA THR A 156 -10.14 7.79 3.18
C THR A 156 -11.51 7.13 3.19
N GLY A 157 -12.56 7.86 2.79
CA GLY A 157 -13.96 7.41 2.85
C GLY A 157 -14.67 7.78 4.14
N LYS A 158 -13.91 8.09 5.20
CA LYS A 158 -14.43 8.44 6.53
C LYS A 158 -13.94 9.80 7.00
N GLU A 159 -12.64 10.06 6.85
CA GLU A 159 -11.98 11.24 7.38
C GLU A 159 -10.82 11.68 6.48
N ILE A 160 -10.37 12.92 6.66
CA ILE A 160 -9.16 13.42 6.01
C ILE A 160 -7.97 13.04 6.89
N CYS A 161 -7.06 12.23 6.34
CA CYS A 161 -5.83 11.81 7.00
C CYS A 161 -4.64 12.62 6.46
N ILE A 162 -3.69 12.91 7.34
CA ILE A 162 -2.42 13.56 7.04
C ILE A 162 -1.34 12.51 6.93
N ALA A 163 -0.62 12.49 5.82
CA ALA A 163 0.58 11.68 5.63
C ALA A 163 1.85 12.52 5.86
N ALA A 164 2.79 11.98 6.63
CA ALA A 164 4.15 12.53 6.76
C ALA A 164 5.17 11.46 7.18
N GLY A 165 5.87 10.88 6.21
CA GLY A 165 6.73 9.72 6.46
C GLY A 165 5.89 8.50 6.85
N CYS A 166 6.22 7.84 7.96
CA CYS A 166 5.50 6.66 8.45
C CYS A 166 4.20 6.98 9.21
N PHE A 167 3.70 8.20 9.12
CA PHE A 167 2.49 8.65 9.80
C PHE A 167 1.37 8.79 8.79
N PHE A 168 0.18 8.26 9.09
CA PHE A 168 -1.05 8.49 8.34
C PHE A 168 -2.29 8.40 9.24
N ASP A 169 -2.79 9.55 9.69
CA ASP A 169 -3.95 9.64 10.58
C ASP A 169 -4.55 11.05 10.54
N VAL A 170 -5.68 11.29 11.20
CA VAL A 170 -6.36 12.59 11.23
C VAL A 170 -5.50 13.72 11.78
N LEU A 171 -5.84 14.94 11.36
CA LEU A 171 -5.12 16.16 11.74
C LEU A 171 -4.87 16.28 13.25
N ALA A 172 -5.87 15.99 14.09
CA ALA A 172 -5.71 16.09 15.54
C ALA A 172 -4.67 15.09 16.11
N VAL A 173 -4.56 13.90 15.54
CA VAL A 173 -3.54 12.90 15.91
C VAL A 173 -2.18 13.35 15.38
N PHE A 174 -2.14 13.88 14.16
CA PHE A 174 -0.92 14.40 13.53
C PHE A 174 -0.29 15.52 14.37
N GLU A 175 -1.08 16.51 14.78
CA GLU A 175 -0.58 17.62 15.58
C GLU A 175 -0.01 17.15 16.92
N ARG A 176 -0.69 16.21 17.60
CA ARG A 176 -0.18 15.58 18.83
C ARG A 176 1.14 14.84 18.59
N ALA A 177 1.23 14.06 17.50
CA ALA A 177 2.46 13.35 17.15
C ALA A 177 3.62 14.30 16.84
N VAL A 178 3.33 15.44 16.21
CA VAL A 178 4.31 16.51 15.96
C VAL A 178 4.77 17.13 17.26
N ASP A 179 3.88 17.46 18.19
CA ASP A 179 4.22 18.08 19.49
C ASP A 179 5.04 17.14 20.39
N ILE A 180 4.86 15.82 20.26
CA ILE A 180 5.69 14.81 20.95
C ILE A 180 7.13 14.81 20.39
N LYS A 181 7.28 15.00 19.08
CA LYS A 181 8.55 14.75 18.37
C LYS A 181 9.38 16.00 18.09
N TYR A 182 8.72 17.15 17.94
CA TYR A 182 9.32 18.40 17.52
C TYR A 182 8.84 19.54 18.41
N THR A 183 9.62 20.62 18.44
CA THR A 183 9.27 21.84 19.17
C THR A 183 9.62 23.09 18.35
N GLY A 184 9.08 24.23 18.76
CA GLY A 184 9.32 25.54 18.12
C GLY A 184 8.92 25.56 16.65
N LYS A 185 9.67 26.35 15.85
CA LYS A 185 9.35 26.61 14.44
C LYS A 185 9.12 25.34 13.62
N ALA A 186 9.91 24.30 13.83
CA ALA A 186 9.76 23.04 13.08
C ALA A 186 8.41 22.36 13.35
N ALA A 187 7.93 22.37 14.60
CA ALA A 187 6.62 21.84 14.94
C ALA A 187 5.50 22.69 14.31
N ASP A 188 5.64 24.01 14.40
CA ASP A 188 4.65 24.94 13.84
C ASP A 188 4.56 24.81 12.31
N ASP A 189 5.69 24.68 11.62
CA ASP A 189 5.75 24.49 10.17
C ASP A 189 5.04 23.18 9.73
N TYR A 190 5.23 22.08 10.45
CA TYR A 190 4.52 20.82 10.17
C TYR A 190 3.01 20.96 10.35
N LYS A 191 2.57 21.52 11.48
CA LYS A 191 1.14 21.67 11.80
C LYS A 191 0.47 22.64 10.84
N GLN A 192 1.13 23.73 10.49
CA GLN A 192 0.64 24.70 9.50
C GLN A 192 0.47 24.03 8.13
N ALA A 193 1.49 23.31 7.64
CA ALA A 193 1.41 22.60 6.37
C ALA A 193 0.24 21.61 6.34
N ALA A 194 0.03 20.84 7.41
CA ALA A 194 -1.08 19.89 7.49
C ALA A 194 -2.45 20.58 7.47
N ARG A 195 -2.64 21.65 8.25
CA ARG A 195 -3.89 22.44 8.26
C ARG A 195 -4.22 23.02 6.90
N GLU A 196 -3.20 23.54 6.21
CA GLU A 196 -3.35 24.07 4.86
C GLU A 196 -3.77 22.99 3.87
N CYS A 197 -3.15 21.80 3.92
CA CYS A 197 -3.54 20.68 3.08
C CYS A 197 -5.01 20.30 3.31
N VAL A 198 -5.46 20.22 4.57
CA VAL A 198 -6.87 19.93 4.87
C VAL A 198 -7.79 21.03 4.34
N ALA A 199 -7.43 22.30 4.54
CA ALA A 199 -8.24 23.43 4.10
C ALA A 199 -8.38 23.47 2.58
N ASP A 200 -7.32 23.16 1.83
CA ASP A 200 -7.35 23.14 0.36
C ASP A 200 -8.17 21.95 -0.15
N LEU A 201 -7.96 20.75 0.39
CA LEU A 201 -8.74 19.56 0.02
C LEU A 201 -10.25 19.75 0.26
N LEU A 202 -10.64 20.45 1.33
CA LEU A 202 -12.03 20.78 1.63
C LEU A 202 -12.63 21.85 0.71
N LYS A 203 -11.82 22.73 0.11
CA LYS A 203 -12.31 23.69 -0.89
C LYS A 203 -12.64 22.96 -2.19
N ASP A 204 -11.79 22.03 -2.61
CA ASP A 204 -11.95 21.29 -3.85
C ASP A 204 -13.17 20.35 -3.78
N ASN A 205 -13.40 19.71 -2.63
CA ASN A 205 -14.57 18.85 -2.41
C ASN A 205 -15.92 19.59 -2.28
N LYS A 206 -15.93 20.92 -2.15
CA LYS A 206 -17.18 21.73 -2.10
C LYS A 206 -17.62 22.22 -3.49
N ASN A 207 -16.83 21.96 -4.52
CA ASN A 207 -17.09 22.39 -5.90
C ASN A 207 -17.58 21.26 -6.82
N VAL A 208 -18.04 20.13 -6.26
CA VAL A 208 -18.68 19.01 -6.97
C VAL A 208 -20.15 18.94 -6.58
#